data_AF-A0A0G1NJW6-F1
#
_entry.id   AF-A0A0G1NJW6-F1
#
_cell.length_a   1.000
_cell.length_b   1.000
_cell.length_c   1.000
_cell.angle_alpha   90.00
_cell.angle_beta   90.00
_cell.angle_gamma   90.00
#
_symmetry.space_group_name_H-M   'P 1'
#
loop_
_entity.id
_entity.type
_entity.pdbx_description
1 polymer ?
#
loop_
_entity_poly.entity_id
_entity_poly.type
_entity_poly.pdbx_seq_one_letter_code
_entity_poly.pdbx_strand_id
1 'polypeptide(L)'
;MKPSRYILETAGDGWHILINGGVLKNSEGQPYLIDGKGFKMLSLYSKDYDHVIPDNAYLIMGNQVNGSTDSTRFGLVHKDDFLGMVLLRK
;
A
#
# COMPACT_ATOMS: atom_id res chain seq x y z
N MET A 1 1.24 -16.87 -10.84
CA MET A 1 1.58 -15.43 -10.71
C MET A 1 2.79 -15.31 -9.79
N LYS A 2 3.68 -14.34 -10.00
CA LYS A 2 4.70 -14.02 -9.00
C LYS A 2 4.05 -13.18 -7.89
N PRO A 3 4.37 -13.42 -6.60
CA PRO A 3 3.80 -12.64 -5.51
C PRO A 3 4.28 -11.19 -5.59
N SER A 4 3.42 -10.25 -5.21
CA SER A 4 3.80 -8.84 -5.16
C SER A 4 4.62 -8.57 -3.91
N ARG A 5 5.73 -7.84 -4.07
CA ARG A 5 6.57 -7.40 -2.96
C ARG A 5 6.44 -5.90 -2.76
N TYR A 6 6.52 -5.45 -1.51
CA TYR A 6 6.58 -4.03 -1.22
C TYR A 6 7.72 -3.65 -0.27
N ILE A 7 8.31 -2.49 -0.53
CA ILE A 7 9.40 -1.90 0.24
C ILE A 7 9.03 -0.45 0.57
N LEU A 8 9.48 0.03 1.72
CA LEU A 8 9.36 1.43 2.12
C LEU A 8 10.74 2.09 1.96
N GLU A 9 10.82 3.10 1.10
CA GLU A 9 12.07 3.82 0.81
C GLU A 9 11.96 5.26 1.30
N THR A 10 12.98 5.75 2.02
CA THR A 10 13.03 7.14 2.49
C THR A 10 13.03 8.11 1.32
N ALA A 11 12.17 9.13 1.39
CA ALA A 11 12.07 10.18 0.38
C ALA A 11 11.72 11.52 1.03
N GLY A 12 12.66 12.47 1.04
CA GLY A 12 12.45 13.78 1.66
C GLY A 12 12.11 13.68 3.14
N ASP A 13 10.91 14.12 3.51
CA ASP A 13 10.35 14.10 4.87
C ASP A 13 9.47 12.87 5.16
N GLY A 14 9.35 11.93 4.22
CA GLY A 14 8.51 10.75 4.35
C GLY A 14 9.10 9.49 3.68
N TRP A 15 8.21 8.58 3.28
CA TRP A 15 8.58 7.33 2.62
C TRP A 15 7.73 7.05 1.38
N HIS A 16 8.36 6.61 0.30
CA HIS A 16 7.65 6.01 -0.84
C HIS A 16 7.36 4.55 -0.56
N ILE A 17 6.21 4.09 -1.08
CA ILE A 17 5.89 2.67 -1.18
C ILE A 17 6.33 2.19 -2.57
N LEU A 18 7.25 1.24 -2.62
CA LEU A 18 7.68 0.61 -3.86
C LEU A 18 6.97 -0.73 -4.00
N ILE A 19 6.19 -0.93 -5.07
CA ILE A 19 5.59 -2.22 -5.42
C ILE A 19 6.41 -2.83 -6.55
N ASN A 20 6.99 -4.01 -6.31
CA ASN A 20 7.84 -4.71 -7.27
C ASN A 20 8.96 -3.81 -7.85
N GLY A 21 9.48 -2.89 -7.04
CA GLY A 21 10.54 -1.94 -7.39
C GLY A 21 10.08 -0.63 -8.03
N GLY A 22 8.79 -0.47 -8.35
CA GLY A 22 8.23 0.79 -8.87
C GLY A 22 7.54 1.62 -7.79
N VAL A 23 7.76 2.95 -7.80
CA VAL A 23 7.06 3.87 -6.89
C VAL A 23 5.54 3.79 -7.14
N LEU A 24 4.79 3.47 -6.10
CA LEU A 24 3.34 3.39 -6.14
C LEU A 24 2.74 4.79 -6.34
N LYS A 25 1.77 4.88 -7.25
CA LYS A 25 1.08 6.10 -7.61
C LYS A 25 -0.43 5.89 -7.54
N ASN A 26 -1.18 6.96 -7.32
CA ASN A 26 -2.64 6.95 -7.46
C ASN A 26 -3.06 6.92 -8.95
N SER A 27 -4.37 6.95 -9.22
CA SER A 27 -4.89 6.91 -10.60
C SER A 27 -4.55 8.15 -11.44
N GLU A 28 -4.14 9.25 -10.81
CA GLU A 28 -3.71 10.49 -11.46
C GLU A 28 -2.19 10.52 -11.71
N GLY A 29 -1.46 9.46 -11.33
CA GLY A 29 -0.01 9.37 -11.48
C GLY A 29 0.79 10.10 -10.38
N GLN A 30 0.12 10.57 -9.33
CA GLN A 30 0.76 11.20 -8.18
C GLN A 30 1.36 10.12 -7.26
N PRO A 31 2.64 10.22 -6.85
CA PRO A 31 3.26 9.26 -5.95
C PRO A 31 2.72 9.41 -4.53
N TYR A 32 2.56 8.28 -3.83
CA TYR A 32 2.30 8.31 -2.39
C TYR A 32 3.57 8.65 -1.62
N LEU A 33 3.45 9.52 -0.63
CA LEU A 33 4.50 9.82 0.34
C LEU A 33 3.88 9.66 1.73
N ILE A 34 4.18 8.55 2.40
CA ILE A 34 3.58 8.25 3.71
C ILE A 34 4.37 8.89 4.84
N ASP A 35 3.67 9.25 5.91
CA ASP A 35 4.26 9.81 7.12
C ASP A 35 4.85 8.71 8.04
N GLY A 36 5.43 9.13 9.16
CA GLY A 36 6.01 8.20 10.13
C GLY A 36 5.02 7.20 10.74
N LYS A 37 3.72 7.55 10.82
CA LYS A 37 2.68 6.63 11.33
C LYS A 37 2.39 5.55 10.30
N GLY A 38 2.22 5.95 9.03
CA GLY A 38 2.06 5.03 7.90
C GLY A 38 3.26 4.10 7.77
N PHE A 39 4.48 4.64 7.87
CA PHE A 39 5.71 3.86 7.88
C PHE A 39 5.72 2.83 9.01
N LYS A 40 5.42 3.25 10.24
CA LYS A 40 5.40 2.35 11.40
C LYS A 40 4.41 1.21 11.19
N MET A 41 3.21 1.49 10.68
CA MET A 41 2.18 0.49 10.44
C MET A 41 2.62 -0.52 9.38
N LEU A 42 2.99 -0.04 8.20
CA LEU A 42 3.35 -0.90 7.07
C LEU A 42 4.68 -1.64 7.28
N SER A 43 5.57 -1.13 8.14
CA SER A 43 6.83 -1.81 8.48
C SER A 43 6.63 -3.10 9.28
N LEU A 44 5.50 -3.25 10.00
CA LEU A 44 5.20 -4.49 10.74
C LEU A 44 5.06 -5.66 9.75
N TYR A 45 4.18 -5.51 8.77
CA TYR A 45 3.91 -6.51 7.74
C TYR A 45 5.13 -6.74 6.83
N SER A 46 5.92 -5.69 6.57
CA SER A 46 7.08 -5.81 5.68
C SER A 46 8.14 -6.74 6.28
N LYS A 47 8.27 -6.72 7.61
CA LYS A 47 9.18 -7.59 8.36
C LYS A 47 8.59 -8.99 8.54
N ASP A 48 7.31 -9.08 8.91
CA ASP A 48 6.68 -10.35 9.27
C ASP A 48 6.48 -11.27 8.04
N TYR A 49 6.38 -10.69 6.84
CA TYR A 49 6.11 -11.43 5.59
C TYR A 49 7.27 -11.36 4.57
N ASP A 50 8.51 -11.09 4.99
CA ASP A 50 9.68 -10.96 4.09
C ASP A 50 9.41 -10.06 2.87
N HIS A 51 8.80 -8.90 3.11
CA HIS A 51 8.41 -7.92 2.09
C HIS A 51 7.40 -8.44 1.05
N VAL A 52 6.79 -9.62 1.25
CA VAL A 52 5.77 -10.19 0.37
C VAL A 52 4.39 -9.81 0.86
N ILE A 53 3.52 -9.35 -0.04
CA ILE A 53 2.08 -9.26 0.24
C ILE A 53 1.51 -10.68 0.14
N PRO A 54 0.93 -11.26 1.20
CA PRO A 54 0.35 -12.60 1.17
C PRO A 54 -0.75 -12.75 0.09
N ASP A 55 -0.90 -13.94 -0.48
CA ASP A 55 -1.83 -14.21 -1.59
C ASP A 55 -3.30 -13.90 -1.27
N ASN A 56 -3.68 -13.92 0.00
CA ASN A 56 -5.01 -13.65 0.51
C ASN A 56 -5.16 -12.25 1.12
N ALA A 57 -4.17 -11.37 0.94
CA ALA A 57 -4.14 -10.05 1.53
C ALA A 57 -3.88 -8.97 0.48
N TYR A 58 -4.35 -7.76 0.76
CA TYR A 58 -4.27 -6.63 -0.15
C TYR A 58 -3.77 -5.39 0.58
N LEU A 59 -2.88 -4.65 -0.10
CA LEU A 59 -2.54 -3.28 0.25
C LEU A 59 -3.54 -2.34 -0.46
N ILE A 60 -4.54 -1.88 0.26
CA ILE A 60 -5.53 -0.90 -0.22
C ILE A 60 -5.01 0.52 0.02
N MET A 61 -5.03 1.35 -1.02
CA MET A 61 -4.67 2.77 -0.94
C MET A 61 -5.83 3.63 -1.42
N GLY A 62 -6.15 4.70 -0.70
CA GLY A 62 -7.14 5.66 -1.15
C GLY A 62 -6.60 6.52 -2.29
N ASN A 63 -7.42 6.92 -3.27
CA ASN A 63 -6.93 7.71 -4.40
C ASN A 63 -6.40 9.10 -4.00
N GLN A 64 -6.83 9.63 -2.84
CA GLN A 64 -6.21 10.81 -2.23
C GLN A 64 -4.88 10.41 -1.59
N VAL A 65 -3.77 10.90 -2.14
CA VAL A 65 -2.41 10.50 -1.71
C VAL A 65 -2.10 10.80 -0.25
N ASN A 66 -2.83 11.74 0.37
CA ASN A 66 -2.72 12.11 1.77
C ASN A 66 -4.11 12.16 2.43
N GLY A 67 -4.16 11.84 3.73
CA GLY A 67 -5.38 12.01 4.54
C GLY A 67 -6.47 10.94 4.35
N SER A 68 -6.24 9.95 3.48
CA SER A 68 -7.17 8.83 3.33
C SER A 68 -7.12 7.87 4.54
N THR A 69 -8.21 7.14 4.77
CA THR A 69 -8.22 6.00 5.69
C THR A 69 -8.02 4.74 4.88
N ASP A 70 -6.77 4.30 4.82
CA ASP A 70 -6.33 3.18 4.00
C ASP A 70 -5.29 2.32 4.76
N SER A 71 -4.57 1.44 4.05
CA SER A 71 -3.64 0.49 4.66
C SER A 71 -2.52 1.14 5.46
N THR A 72 -2.22 2.43 5.23
CA THR A 72 -1.29 3.18 6.07
C THR A 72 -1.76 3.30 7.51
N ARG A 73 -3.07 3.18 7.76
CA ARG A 73 -3.68 3.28 9.09
C ARG A 73 -4.05 1.92 9.69
N PHE A 74 -4.48 0.96 8.87
CA PHE A 74 -5.00 -0.33 9.34
C PHE A 74 -4.24 -1.57 8.85
N GLY A 75 -3.19 -1.42 8.03
CA GLY A 75 -2.42 -2.54 7.50
C GLY A 75 -3.08 -3.25 6.31
N LEU A 76 -2.68 -4.50 6.06
CA LEU A 76 -3.20 -5.29 4.96
C LEU A 76 -4.62 -5.81 5.25
N VAL A 77 -5.44 -5.91 4.20
CA VAL A 77 -6.84 -6.37 4.30
C VAL A 77 -6.98 -7.76 3.70
N HIS A 78 -7.69 -8.66 4.39
CA HIS A 78 -7.89 -10.01 3.91
C HIS A 78 -8.91 -10.04 2.77
N LYS A 79 -8.76 -10.95 1.80
CA LYS A 79 -9.63 -11.08 0.63
C LYS A 79 -11.12 -11.25 1.00
N ASP A 80 -11.39 -11.90 2.13
CA ASP A 80 -12.76 -12.20 2.58
C ASP A 80 -13.46 -10.98 3.19
N ASP A 81 -12.70 -9.91 3.49
CA ASP A 81 -13.26 -8.64 4.00
C ASP A 81 -13.82 -7.75 2.87
N PHE A 82 -13.60 -8.12 1.61
CA PHE A 82 -14.13 -7.39 0.45
C PHE A 82 -15.52 -7.88 0.08
N LEU A 83 -16.51 -6.99 0.09
CA LEU A 83 -17.88 -7.29 -0.36
C LEU A 83 -18.03 -7.26 -1.89
N GLY A 84 -17.12 -6.58 -2.60
CA GLY A 84 -17.18 -6.47 -4.06
C GLY A 84 -16.16 -5.47 -4.61
N MET A 85 -16.11 -5.38 -5.94
CA MET A 85 -15.22 -4.48 -6.68
C MET A 85 -16.06 -3.48 -7.48
N VAL A 86 -15.71 -2.19 -7.37
CA VAL A 86 -16.34 -1.14 -8.17
C VAL A 86 -15.77 -1.17 -9.58
N LEU A 87 -16.64 -1.35 -10.58
CA LEU A 87 -16.30 -1.25 -12.00
C LEU A 87 -16.51 0.17 -12.49
N LEU A 88 -15.43 0.94 -12.62
CA LEU A 88 -15.47 2.29 -13.17
C LEU A 88 -15.70 2.24 -14.68
N ARG A 89 -16.68 2.99 -15.17
CA ARG A 89 -16.85 3.22 -16.61
C ARG A 89 -15.93 4.37 -17.03
N LYS A 90 -15.22 4.18 -18.13
CA LYS A 90 -14.37 5.21 -18.75
C LYS A 90 -15.22 6.24 -19.48
#